data_AF-A0A7C2GJZ9-F1
#
_entry.id   AF-A0A7C2GJZ9-F1
#
_cell.length_a   1.000
_cell.length_b   1.000
_cell.length_c   1.000
_cell.angle_alpha   90.00
_cell.angle_beta   90.00
_cell.angle_gamma   90.00
#
_symmetry.space_group_name_H-M   'P 1'
#
loop_
_entity.id
_entity.type
_entity.pdbx_description
1 polymer ?
#
loop_
_entity_poly.entity_id
_entity_poly.type
_entity_poly.pdbx_seq_one_letter_code
_entity_poly.pdbx_strand_id
1 'polypeptide(L)'
;MAMLLERYLDELADPGRPLRISQVERLANLGPEDLALVRERWLQIPANRRRKLLAEAAELAEDNVELNFDGLMLVGLEDPDAQVRAAAVAGLWENDSRKVLVRLLGLLEGDPAEEVRAAAATVLGRHCARAQADGLLPRDSARLRETLLRVFEAEGESIEVRRRALEAVGVFDDERVAAAIERAYRHPDRRLRVSAVYAMGRSCNRRWLPLLNEALSSPDPEVRFEAVRACGEIGDRTMVARVVGLLEDPDLEVRLAAIGALGKIGGGAAKRVLQRYLTHPDEAVRDAADEALAELRFFEDPLGRSLV
;
A
#
# COMPACT_ATOMS: atom_id res chain seq x y z
N MET A 1 -13.90 -14.48 31.39
CA MET A 1 -12.97 -13.88 30.43
C MET A 1 -11.86 -13.11 31.14
N ALA A 2 -12.19 -12.10 31.97
CA ALA A 2 -11.23 -11.22 32.67
C ALA A 2 -10.03 -11.92 33.33
N MET A 3 -10.24 -12.90 34.22
CA MET A 3 -9.11 -13.63 34.87
C MET A 3 -8.17 -14.35 33.87
N LEU A 4 -8.69 -14.78 32.72
CA LEU A 4 -7.87 -15.44 31.69
C LEU A 4 -7.07 -14.41 30.86
N LEU A 5 -7.61 -13.21 30.67
CA LEU A 5 -6.94 -12.10 30.00
C LEU A 5 -5.85 -11.49 30.90
N GLU A 6 -6.16 -11.22 32.17
CA GLU A 6 -5.17 -10.73 33.16
C GLU A 6 -3.94 -11.63 33.20
N ARG A 7 -4.15 -12.94 33.38
CA ARG A 7 -3.06 -13.92 33.40
C ARG A 7 -2.27 -13.90 32.10
N TYR A 8 -2.92 -13.75 30.95
CA TYR A 8 -2.21 -13.70 29.67
C TYR A 8 -1.39 -12.42 29.51
N LEU A 9 -1.88 -11.27 29.99
CA LEU A 9 -1.12 -10.02 30.01
C LEU A 9 0.10 -10.12 30.93
N ASP A 10 -0.03 -10.78 32.09
CA ASP A 10 1.11 -11.06 32.97
C ASP A 10 2.14 -11.99 32.30
N GLU A 11 1.69 -13.00 31.53
CA GLU A 11 2.55 -13.86 30.73
C GLU A 11 3.26 -13.10 29.59
N LEU A 12 2.61 -12.09 29.01
CA LEU A 12 3.21 -11.20 28.02
C LEU A 12 4.24 -10.25 28.64
N ALA A 13 4.05 -9.86 29.91
CA ALA A 13 4.99 -9.02 30.65
C ALA A 13 6.29 -9.75 31.03
N ASP A 14 6.24 -11.07 31.23
CA ASP A 14 7.40 -11.91 31.56
C ASP A 14 8.32 -12.11 30.34
N PRO A 15 9.53 -11.51 30.31
CA PRO A 15 10.47 -11.65 29.19
C PRO A 15 10.95 -13.09 28.98
N GLY A 16 10.93 -13.92 30.03
CA GLY A 16 11.39 -15.31 30.01
C GLY A 16 10.40 -16.29 29.37
N ARG A 17 9.14 -15.89 29.13
CA ARG A 17 8.12 -16.74 28.50
C ARG A 17 8.00 -16.46 27.00
N PRO A 18 8.01 -17.47 26.12
CA PRO A 18 7.83 -17.24 24.69
C PRO A 18 6.42 -16.71 24.39
N LEU A 19 6.32 -15.78 23.43
CA LEU A 19 5.04 -15.32 22.90
C LEU A 19 4.44 -16.43 22.03
N ARG A 20 3.21 -16.88 22.35
CA ARG A 20 2.51 -17.92 21.58
C ARG A 20 1.48 -17.28 20.68
N ILE A 21 1.62 -17.47 19.38
CA ILE A 21 0.75 -16.87 18.34
C ILE A 21 -0.71 -17.28 18.56
N SER A 22 -0.95 -18.55 18.90
CA SER A 22 -2.30 -19.06 19.23
C SER A 22 -2.96 -18.40 20.44
N GLN A 23 -2.21 -17.64 21.24
CA GLN A 23 -2.78 -16.84 22.34
C GLN A 23 -3.03 -15.38 21.93
N VAL A 24 -2.48 -14.91 20.82
CA VAL A 24 -2.70 -13.54 20.30
C VAL A 24 -4.17 -13.36 19.92
N GLU A 25 -4.83 -14.38 19.36
CA GLU A 25 -6.27 -14.39 19.05
C GLU A 25 -7.15 -13.95 20.24
N ARG A 26 -6.68 -14.16 21.48
CA ARG A 26 -7.39 -13.74 22.70
C ARG A 26 -7.51 -12.23 22.86
N LEU A 27 -6.73 -11.48 22.10
CA LEU A 27 -6.75 -10.01 22.07
C LEU A 27 -7.54 -9.47 20.89
N ALA A 28 -8.20 -10.34 20.11
CA ALA A 28 -9.17 -9.94 19.11
C ALA A 28 -10.53 -9.61 19.78
N ASN A 29 -11.32 -8.77 19.12
CA ASN A 29 -12.71 -8.46 19.46
C ASN A 29 -12.92 -7.99 20.92
N LEU A 30 -11.91 -7.37 21.53
CA LEU A 30 -11.96 -6.96 22.93
C LEU A 30 -13.02 -5.87 23.17
N GLY A 31 -13.83 -6.07 24.21
CA GLY A 31 -14.78 -5.07 24.69
C GLY A 31 -14.11 -3.89 25.42
N PRO A 32 -14.87 -2.83 25.76
CA PRO A 32 -14.32 -1.64 26.42
C PRO A 32 -13.61 -1.93 27.76
N GLU A 33 -14.15 -2.85 28.57
CA GLU A 33 -13.56 -3.24 29.87
C GLU A 33 -12.23 -3.97 29.69
N ASP A 34 -12.20 -4.96 28.79
CA ASP A 34 -10.98 -5.70 28.48
C ASP A 34 -9.89 -4.79 27.87
N LEU A 35 -10.29 -3.84 27.00
CA LEU A 35 -9.36 -2.83 26.48
C LEU A 35 -8.86 -1.87 27.57
N ALA A 36 -9.65 -1.55 28.58
CA ALA A 36 -9.19 -0.75 29.72
C ALA A 36 -8.12 -1.51 30.51
N LEU A 37 -8.32 -2.81 30.72
CA LEU A 37 -7.32 -3.68 31.35
C LEU A 37 -6.04 -3.78 30.50
N VAL A 38 -6.16 -3.96 29.17
CA VAL A 38 -5.00 -3.95 28.28
C VAL A 38 -4.23 -2.65 28.41
N ARG A 39 -4.90 -1.48 28.42
CA ARG A 39 -4.24 -0.18 28.61
C ARG A 39 -3.50 -0.07 29.94
N GLU A 40 -4.10 -0.55 31.02
CA GLU A 40 -3.48 -0.53 32.36
C GLU A 40 -2.18 -1.34 32.38
N ARG A 41 -2.16 -2.49 31.72
CA ARG A 41 -1.02 -3.42 31.73
C ARG A 41 -0.07 -3.23 30.55
N TRP A 42 -0.42 -2.42 29.56
CA TRP A 42 0.29 -2.29 28.29
C TRP A 42 1.78 -2.02 28.47
N LEU A 43 2.14 -1.01 29.26
CA LEU A 43 3.53 -0.60 29.45
C LEU A 43 4.36 -1.56 30.32
N GLN A 44 3.72 -2.55 30.96
CA GLN A 44 4.41 -3.63 31.68
C GLN A 44 4.98 -4.68 30.71
N ILE A 45 4.41 -4.78 29.50
CA ILE A 45 4.89 -5.64 28.43
C ILE A 45 6.11 -4.98 27.78
N PRO A 46 7.28 -5.63 27.68
CA PRO A 46 8.46 -5.07 27.01
C PRO A 46 8.18 -4.56 25.59
N ALA A 47 8.76 -3.41 25.20
CA ALA A 47 8.47 -2.74 23.92
C ALA A 47 8.67 -3.65 22.69
N ASN A 48 9.73 -4.45 22.66
CA ASN A 48 9.99 -5.42 21.60
C ASN A 48 8.87 -6.47 21.48
N ARG A 49 8.27 -6.89 22.61
CA ARG A 49 7.14 -7.81 22.66
C ARG A 49 5.85 -7.14 22.25
N ARG A 50 5.61 -5.88 22.65
CA ARG A 50 4.45 -5.09 22.17
C ARG A 50 4.48 -4.95 20.65
N ARG A 51 5.64 -4.59 20.09
CA ARG A 51 5.83 -4.51 18.64
C ARG A 51 5.55 -5.83 17.94
N LYS A 52 6.13 -6.93 18.45
CA LYS A 52 5.87 -8.27 17.90
C LYS A 52 4.39 -8.63 17.99
N LEU A 53 3.77 -8.38 19.13
CA LEU A 53 2.36 -8.67 19.35
C LEU A 53 1.45 -7.98 18.32
N LEU A 54 1.70 -6.70 18.05
CA LEU A 54 0.93 -5.96 17.05
C LEU A 54 1.16 -6.47 15.63
N ALA A 55 2.39 -6.84 15.28
CA ALA A 55 2.70 -7.41 13.97
C ALA A 55 1.96 -8.74 13.74
N GLU A 56 2.00 -9.65 14.73
CA GLU A 56 1.32 -10.95 14.67
C GLU A 56 -0.20 -10.77 14.66
N ALA A 57 -0.74 -9.80 15.40
CA ALA A 57 -2.16 -9.47 15.37
C ALA A 57 -2.62 -8.95 13.99
N ALA A 58 -1.78 -8.17 13.31
CA ALA A 58 -2.08 -7.70 11.95
C ALA A 58 -2.07 -8.86 10.94
N GLU A 59 -1.07 -9.74 10.99
CA GLU A 59 -0.98 -10.93 10.13
C GLU A 59 -2.18 -11.86 10.34
N LEU A 60 -2.57 -12.12 11.59
CA LEU A 60 -3.76 -12.92 11.89
C LEU A 60 -5.08 -12.30 11.37
N ALA A 61 -5.18 -10.96 11.35
CA ALA A 61 -6.35 -10.28 10.81
C ALA A 61 -6.43 -10.37 9.29
N GLU A 62 -5.28 -10.41 8.60
CA GLU A 62 -5.21 -10.62 7.16
C GLU A 62 -5.67 -12.05 6.79
N ASP A 63 -5.28 -13.05 7.57
CA ASP A 63 -5.66 -14.45 7.35
C ASP A 63 -7.09 -14.77 7.79
N ASN A 64 -7.64 -14.05 8.77
CA ASN A 64 -8.97 -14.31 9.32
C ASN A 64 -9.76 -13.03 9.60
N VAL A 65 -10.73 -12.76 8.73
CA VAL A 65 -11.64 -11.60 8.80
C VAL A 65 -12.53 -11.54 10.06
N GLU A 66 -12.68 -12.64 10.80
CA GLU A 66 -13.43 -12.65 12.07
C GLU A 66 -12.62 -12.07 13.24
N LEU A 67 -11.29 -11.99 13.10
CA LEU A 67 -10.40 -11.47 14.13
C LEU A 67 -10.19 -9.96 13.96
N ASN A 68 -10.90 -9.16 14.75
CA ASN A 68 -10.70 -7.72 14.76
C ASN A 68 -9.74 -7.30 15.89
N PHE A 69 -8.59 -6.71 15.55
CA PHE A 69 -7.62 -6.18 16.51
C PHE A 69 -7.59 -4.66 16.61
N ASP A 70 -8.55 -3.95 16.01
CA ASP A 70 -8.56 -2.48 15.96
C ASP A 70 -8.44 -1.84 17.34
N GLY A 71 -9.14 -2.42 18.33
CA GLY A 71 -9.07 -1.97 19.72
C GLY A 71 -7.64 -2.02 20.28
N LEU A 72 -6.91 -3.10 19.99
CA LEU A 72 -5.51 -3.28 20.40
C LEU A 72 -4.58 -2.33 19.63
N MET A 73 -4.77 -2.18 18.32
CA MET A 73 -4.01 -1.24 17.51
C MET A 73 -4.18 0.20 18.02
N LEU A 74 -5.41 0.60 18.37
CA LEU A 74 -5.68 1.92 18.96
C LEU A 74 -4.97 2.15 20.30
N VAL A 75 -4.73 1.11 21.11
CA VAL A 75 -3.88 1.20 22.30
C VAL A 75 -2.42 1.45 21.90
N GLY A 76 -1.93 0.71 20.90
CA GLY A 76 -0.56 0.85 20.41
C GLY A 76 -0.25 2.22 19.79
N LEU A 77 -1.23 2.96 19.28
CA LEU A 77 -1.04 4.33 18.75
C LEU A 77 -0.59 5.35 19.81
N GLU A 78 -0.76 5.05 21.10
CA GLU A 78 -0.39 5.91 22.22
C GLU A 78 0.91 5.46 22.90
N ASP A 79 1.61 4.47 22.33
CA ASP A 79 2.84 3.92 22.90
C ASP A 79 4.00 4.94 22.88
N PRO A 80 4.84 5.01 23.93
CA PRO A 80 6.04 5.86 23.91
C PRO A 80 7.05 5.45 22.83
N ASP A 81 7.12 4.17 22.46
CA ASP A 81 8.04 3.64 21.46
C ASP A 81 7.49 3.85 20.04
N ALA A 82 8.27 4.51 19.18
CA ALA A 82 7.88 4.83 17.82
C ALA A 82 7.65 3.60 16.95
N GLN A 83 8.41 2.51 17.15
CA GLN A 83 8.23 1.28 16.38
C GLN A 83 6.94 0.57 16.75
N VAL A 84 6.53 0.65 18.02
CA VAL A 84 5.23 0.12 18.46
C VAL A 84 4.09 0.95 17.85
N ARG A 85 4.20 2.29 17.85
CA ARG A 85 3.21 3.16 17.18
C ARG A 85 3.13 2.88 15.68
N ALA A 86 4.26 2.72 15.00
CA ALA A 86 4.29 2.43 13.57
C ALA A 86 3.65 1.06 13.25
N ALA A 87 3.91 0.02 14.06
CA ALA A 87 3.26 -1.28 13.92
C ALA A 87 1.74 -1.19 14.16
N ALA A 88 1.31 -0.41 15.17
CA ALA A 88 -0.10 -0.15 15.42
C ALA A 88 -0.78 0.57 14.25
N VAL A 89 -0.11 1.54 13.63
CA VAL A 89 -0.62 2.21 12.42
C VAL A 89 -0.78 1.19 11.29
N ALA A 90 0.22 0.36 11.02
CA ALA A 90 0.15 -0.66 9.97
C ALA A 90 -1.00 -1.64 10.19
N GLY A 91 -1.24 -2.08 11.42
CA GLY A 91 -2.36 -2.97 11.76
C GLY A 91 -3.76 -2.36 11.60
N LEU A 92 -3.86 -1.06 11.32
CA LEU A 92 -5.13 -0.38 10.98
C LEU A 92 -5.37 -0.29 9.47
N TRP A 93 -4.60 -0.99 8.64
CA TRP A 93 -4.72 -0.97 7.18
C TRP A 93 -6.13 -1.25 6.67
N GLU A 94 -6.82 -2.22 7.28
CA GLU A 94 -8.20 -2.59 6.92
C GLU A 94 -9.27 -1.67 7.57
N ASN A 95 -8.88 -0.78 8.49
CA ASN A 95 -9.84 0.03 9.25
C ASN A 95 -10.27 1.29 8.52
N ASP A 96 -11.53 1.25 8.10
CA ASP A 96 -12.12 2.26 7.24
C ASP A 96 -12.95 3.32 7.97
N SER A 97 -12.85 3.36 9.30
CA SER A 97 -13.65 4.26 10.13
C SER A 97 -13.16 5.70 10.08
N ARG A 98 -14.10 6.65 10.14
CA ARG A 98 -13.79 8.09 10.22
C ARG A 98 -12.91 8.44 11.43
N LYS A 99 -13.08 7.73 12.55
CA LYS A 99 -12.29 7.93 13.77
C LYS A 99 -10.81 7.60 13.52
N VAL A 100 -10.53 6.48 12.86
CA VAL A 100 -9.16 6.08 12.50
C VAL A 100 -8.57 7.06 11.48
N LEU A 101 -9.32 7.45 10.44
CA LEU A 101 -8.86 8.47 9.49
C LEU A 101 -8.39 9.76 10.19
N VAL A 102 -9.19 10.30 11.12
CA VAL A 102 -8.82 11.52 11.87
C VAL A 102 -7.57 11.29 12.72
N ARG A 103 -7.41 10.11 13.33
CA ARG A 103 -6.24 9.78 14.15
C ARG A 103 -4.98 9.65 13.30
N LEU A 104 -5.07 8.99 12.15
CA LEU A 104 -3.95 8.83 11.20
C LEU A 104 -3.50 10.18 10.63
N LEU A 105 -4.43 11.08 10.30
CA LEU A 105 -4.08 12.45 9.90
C LEU A 105 -3.33 13.19 11.01
N GLY A 106 -3.78 13.07 12.27
CA GLY A 106 -3.09 13.66 13.41
C GLY A 106 -1.68 13.10 13.63
N LEU A 107 -1.48 11.80 13.43
CA LEU A 107 -0.16 11.16 13.51
C LEU A 107 0.76 11.62 12.38
N LEU A 108 0.25 11.66 11.14
CA LEU A 108 0.98 12.16 9.98
C LEU A 108 1.46 13.60 10.17
N GLU A 109 0.67 14.46 10.80
CA GLU A 109 1.02 15.88 11.00
C GLU A 109 1.92 16.12 12.22
N GLY A 110 1.85 15.28 13.26
CA GLY A 110 2.35 15.64 14.58
C GLY A 110 3.15 14.57 15.33
N ASP A 111 3.24 13.34 14.84
CA ASP A 111 4.10 12.34 15.49
C ASP A 111 5.58 12.74 15.36
N PRO A 112 6.38 12.74 16.44
CA PRO A 112 7.79 13.12 16.38
C PRO A 112 8.62 12.17 15.50
N ALA A 113 8.23 10.91 15.38
CA ALA A 113 8.99 9.88 14.69
C ALA A 113 8.60 9.78 13.21
N GLU A 114 9.58 9.83 12.31
CA GLU A 114 9.34 9.80 10.86
C GLU A 114 8.73 8.48 10.41
N GLU A 115 9.09 7.36 11.05
CA GLU A 115 8.56 6.04 10.74
C GLU A 115 7.06 5.93 11.02
N VAL A 116 6.56 6.62 12.04
CA VAL A 116 5.12 6.66 12.36
C VAL A 116 4.39 7.53 11.35
N ARG A 117 4.95 8.70 10.99
CA ARG A 117 4.38 9.57 9.95
C ARG A 117 4.33 8.87 8.59
N ALA A 118 5.39 8.12 8.23
CA ALA A 118 5.47 7.37 6.98
C ALA A 118 4.46 6.20 6.95
N ALA A 119 4.34 5.45 8.06
CA ALA A 119 3.31 4.43 8.20
C ALA A 119 1.90 5.04 8.06
N ALA A 120 1.65 6.19 8.68
CA ALA A 120 0.37 6.87 8.62
C ALA A 120 0.03 7.30 7.18
N ALA A 121 0.98 7.92 6.46
CA ALA A 121 0.80 8.27 5.05
C ALA A 121 0.49 7.03 4.18
N THR A 122 1.15 5.89 4.45
CA THR A 122 0.92 4.64 3.74
C THR A 122 -0.53 4.17 3.90
N VAL A 123 -1.00 4.04 5.14
CA VAL A 123 -2.39 3.60 5.45
C VAL A 123 -3.42 4.59 4.90
N LEU A 124 -3.12 5.89 4.97
CA LEU A 124 -3.96 6.93 4.38
C LEU A 124 -4.13 6.81 2.86
N GLY A 125 -3.23 6.13 2.15
CA GLY A 125 -3.38 5.81 0.73
C GLY A 125 -4.63 4.99 0.41
N ARG A 126 -5.01 4.04 1.28
CA ARG A 126 -6.26 3.29 1.14
C ARG A 126 -7.48 4.21 1.28
N HIS A 127 -7.45 5.10 2.27
CA HIS A 127 -8.52 6.09 2.47
C HIS A 127 -8.64 7.02 1.25
N CYS A 128 -7.54 7.36 0.57
CA CYS A 128 -7.57 8.13 -0.68
C CYS A 128 -8.26 7.35 -1.80
N ALA A 129 -7.94 6.07 -1.99
CA ALA A 129 -8.59 5.21 -2.99
C ALA A 129 -10.10 5.12 -2.75
N ARG A 130 -10.54 5.04 -1.48
CA ARG A 130 -11.96 5.08 -1.13
C ARG A 130 -12.63 6.43 -1.37
N ALA A 131 -11.91 7.53 -1.15
CA ALA A 131 -12.42 8.87 -1.46
C ALA A 131 -12.78 9.02 -2.94
N GLN A 132 -12.06 8.35 -3.85
CA GLN A 132 -12.37 8.35 -5.28
C GLN A 132 -13.65 7.55 -5.60
N ALA A 133 -13.92 6.48 -4.84
CA ALA A 133 -15.11 5.66 -4.96
C ALA A 133 -16.32 6.21 -4.17
N ASP A 134 -16.36 7.52 -3.89
CA ASP A 134 -17.37 8.21 -3.08
C ASP A 134 -17.55 7.65 -1.64
N GLY A 135 -16.54 6.94 -1.14
CA GLY A 135 -16.56 6.27 0.17
C GLY A 135 -16.26 7.19 1.36
N LEU A 136 -16.00 8.49 1.13
CA LEU A 136 -15.71 9.49 2.16
C LEU A 136 -16.56 10.75 1.97
N LEU A 137 -16.88 11.42 3.08
CA LEU A 137 -17.52 12.73 3.05
C LEU A 137 -16.63 13.74 2.28
N PRO A 138 -17.19 14.64 1.46
CA PRO A 138 -16.40 15.60 0.66
C PRO A 138 -15.42 16.43 1.50
N ARG A 139 -15.82 16.83 2.71
CA ARG A 139 -14.97 17.57 3.65
C ARG A 139 -13.78 16.73 4.14
N ASP A 140 -13.98 15.44 4.40
CA ASP A 140 -12.93 14.56 4.90
C ASP A 140 -11.96 14.21 3.75
N SER A 141 -12.47 14.00 2.53
CA SER A 141 -11.66 13.82 1.31
C SER A 141 -10.79 15.05 1.01
N ALA A 142 -11.37 16.26 1.08
CA ALA A 142 -10.62 17.51 0.88
C ALA A 142 -9.52 17.69 1.95
N ARG A 143 -9.83 17.41 3.22
CA ARG A 143 -8.84 17.48 4.31
C ARG A 143 -7.71 16.47 4.10
N LEU A 144 -8.04 15.23 3.75
CA LEU A 144 -7.07 14.18 3.47
C LEU A 144 -6.10 14.60 2.36
N ARG A 145 -6.63 15.06 1.23
CA ARG A 145 -5.84 15.54 0.10
C ARG A 145 -4.92 16.71 0.48
N GLU A 146 -5.47 17.74 1.15
CA GLU A 146 -4.68 18.92 1.54
C GLU A 146 -3.58 18.58 2.54
N THR A 147 -3.87 17.73 3.53
CA THR A 147 -2.86 17.32 4.52
C THR A 147 -1.69 16.59 3.84
N LEU A 148 -1.98 15.63 2.96
CA LEU A 148 -0.94 14.85 2.25
C LEU A 148 -0.10 15.74 1.32
N LEU A 149 -0.72 16.65 0.57
CA LEU A 149 -0.01 17.61 -0.28
C LEU A 149 0.93 18.50 0.52
N ARG A 150 0.46 19.08 1.63
CA ARG A 150 1.27 19.93 2.49
C ARG A 150 2.46 19.16 3.09
N VAL A 151 2.25 17.91 3.51
CA VAL A 151 3.34 17.05 4.01
C VAL A 151 4.38 16.78 2.93
N PHE A 152 3.95 16.45 1.71
CA PHE A 152 4.87 16.28 0.58
C PHE A 152 5.65 17.57 0.23
N GLU A 153 5.00 18.73 0.38
CA GLU A 153 5.58 20.05 0.10
C GLU A 153 6.49 20.60 1.20
N ALA A 154 6.44 20.06 2.41
CA ALA A 154 7.27 20.52 3.52
C ALA A 154 8.77 20.24 3.26
N GLU A 155 9.57 21.29 3.12
CA GLU A 155 11.01 21.19 2.83
C GLU A 155 11.80 20.49 3.94
N GLY A 156 11.38 20.66 5.20
CA GLY A 156 12.01 20.03 6.37
C GLY A 156 11.52 18.62 6.67
N GLU A 157 10.58 18.08 5.90
CA GLU A 157 10.09 16.71 6.09
C GLU A 157 11.04 15.70 5.44
N SER A 158 11.17 14.54 6.08
CA SER A 158 11.96 13.42 5.59
C SER A 158 11.49 12.96 4.20
N ILE A 159 12.43 12.48 3.39
CA ILE A 159 12.12 11.94 2.07
C ILE A 159 11.16 10.74 2.17
N GLU A 160 11.31 9.93 3.22
CA GLU A 160 10.48 8.75 3.47
C GLU A 160 9.00 9.13 3.62
N VAL A 161 8.70 10.12 4.49
CA VAL A 161 7.32 10.59 4.71
C VAL A 161 6.78 11.29 3.47
N ARG A 162 7.59 12.16 2.84
CA ARG A 162 7.17 12.88 1.62
C ARG A 162 6.77 11.93 0.50
N ARG A 163 7.57 10.90 0.25
CA ARG A 163 7.27 9.97 -0.84
C ARG A 163 6.04 9.11 -0.55
N ARG A 164 5.82 8.67 0.69
CA ARG A 164 4.57 7.99 1.09
C ARG A 164 3.35 8.90 0.94
N ALA A 165 3.48 10.17 1.30
CA ALA A 165 2.40 11.14 1.14
C ALA A 165 2.04 11.36 -0.34
N LEU A 166 3.05 11.43 -1.22
CA LEU A 166 2.85 11.52 -2.67
C LEU A 166 2.15 10.28 -3.25
N GLU A 167 2.59 9.09 -2.87
CA GLU A 167 1.99 7.83 -3.32
C GLU A 167 0.51 7.73 -2.90
N ALA A 168 0.20 8.16 -1.66
CA ALA A 168 -1.16 8.16 -1.15
C ALA A 168 -2.06 9.14 -1.91
N VAL A 169 -1.59 10.38 -2.14
CA VAL A 169 -2.40 11.43 -2.77
C VAL A 169 -2.49 11.29 -4.31
N GLY A 170 -1.63 10.48 -4.92
CA GLY A 170 -1.53 10.32 -6.37
C GLY A 170 -2.79 9.81 -7.07
N VAL A 171 -3.74 9.22 -6.33
CA VAL A 171 -5.03 8.78 -6.87
C VAL A 171 -5.98 9.93 -7.23
N PHE A 172 -5.74 11.14 -6.73
CA PHE A 172 -6.59 12.29 -7.01
C PHE A 172 -6.24 12.95 -8.35
N ASP A 173 -7.26 13.17 -9.19
CA ASP A 173 -7.15 13.98 -10.39
C ASP A 173 -7.26 15.48 -10.05
N ASP A 174 -6.13 16.06 -9.64
CA ASP A 174 -6.01 17.44 -9.15
C ASP A 174 -4.72 18.06 -9.71
N GLU A 175 -4.76 19.29 -10.21
CA GLU A 175 -3.59 19.94 -10.83
C GLU A 175 -2.43 20.18 -9.85
N ARG A 176 -2.70 20.39 -8.55
CA ARG A 176 -1.65 20.52 -7.54
C ARG A 176 -1.00 19.16 -7.26
N VAL A 177 -1.78 18.09 -7.28
CA VAL A 177 -1.25 16.71 -7.23
C VAL A 177 -0.39 16.42 -8.46
N ALA A 178 -0.84 16.82 -9.65
CA ALA A 178 -0.05 16.65 -10.87
C ALA A 178 1.28 17.41 -10.79
N ALA A 179 1.26 18.68 -10.37
CA ALA A 179 2.48 19.46 -10.16
C ALA A 179 3.42 18.82 -9.12
N ALA A 180 2.85 18.23 -8.06
CA ALA A 180 3.61 17.51 -7.04
C ALA A 180 4.31 16.25 -7.59
N ILE A 181 3.60 15.44 -8.36
CA ILE A 181 4.13 14.24 -9.04
C ILE A 181 5.26 14.64 -10.01
N GLU A 182 5.04 15.67 -10.82
CA GLU A 182 6.05 16.19 -11.75
C GLU A 182 7.32 16.67 -11.04
N ARG A 183 7.17 17.37 -9.91
CA ARG A 183 8.31 17.82 -9.11
C ARG A 183 9.08 16.65 -8.52
N ALA A 184 8.37 15.61 -8.04
CA ALA A 184 8.99 14.41 -7.49
C ALA A 184 9.75 13.60 -8.56
N TYR A 185 9.20 13.49 -9.78
CA TYR A 185 9.85 12.81 -10.89
C TYR A 185 11.17 13.45 -11.31
N ARG A 186 11.28 14.78 -11.18
CA ARG A 186 12.51 15.54 -11.46
C ARG A 186 13.46 15.66 -10.26
N HIS A 187 13.13 15.03 -9.12
CA HIS A 187 13.91 15.16 -7.89
C HIS A 187 15.20 14.32 -7.94
N PRO A 188 16.32 14.79 -7.34
CA PRO A 188 17.58 14.05 -7.30
C PRO A 188 17.51 12.75 -6.48
N ASP A 189 16.69 12.71 -5.42
CA ASP A 189 16.47 11.48 -4.65
C ASP A 189 15.67 10.47 -5.49
N ARG A 190 16.29 9.31 -5.73
CA ARG A 190 15.72 8.19 -6.50
C ARG A 190 14.36 7.74 -5.97
N ARG A 191 14.19 7.68 -4.65
CA ARG A 191 12.96 7.18 -4.03
C ARG A 191 11.76 8.05 -4.40
N LEU A 192 11.95 9.37 -4.48
CA LEU A 192 10.90 10.29 -4.93
C LEU A 192 10.56 10.11 -6.41
N ARG A 193 11.55 9.79 -7.26
CA ARG A 193 11.27 9.50 -8.68
C ARG A 193 10.43 8.25 -8.84
N VAL A 194 10.78 7.18 -8.13
CA VAL A 194 10.02 5.91 -8.14
C VAL A 194 8.59 6.17 -7.64
N SER A 195 8.42 6.83 -6.50
CA SER A 195 7.11 7.20 -5.95
C SER A 195 6.29 8.10 -6.88
N ALA A 196 6.94 8.96 -7.67
CA ALA A 196 6.26 9.77 -8.68
C ALA A 196 5.68 8.88 -9.79
N VAL A 197 6.47 7.94 -10.32
CA VAL A 197 6.02 7.00 -11.36
C VAL A 197 4.89 6.10 -10.84
N TYR A 198 4.99 5.63 -9.60
CA TYR A 198 3.90 4.92 -8.92
C TYR A 198 2.62 5.77 -8.87
N ALA A 199 2.72 7.03 -8.44
CA ALA A 199 1.60 7.95 -8.37
C ALA A 199 0.97 8.23 -9.75
N MET A 200 1.77 8.31 -10.82
CA MET A 200 1.28 8.44 -12.20
C MET A 200 0.38 7.25 -12.60
N GLY A 201 0.81 6.03 -12.27
CA GLY A 201 0.01 4.83 -12.51
C GLY A 201 -1.29 4.82 -11.72
N ARG A 202 -1.20 5.12 -10.42
CA ARG A 202 -2.36 5.15 -9.51
C ARG A 202 -3.40 6.21 -9.85
N SER A 203 -3.03 7.27 -10.56
CA SER A 203 -3.98 8.29 -11.01
C SER A 203 -4.81 7.82 -12.22
N CYS A 204 -4.41 6.75 -12.90
CA CYS A 204 -5.00 6.25 -14.16
C CYS A 204 -5.19 7.34 -15.24
N ASN A 205 -4.38 8.41 -15.22
CA ASN A 205 -4.55 9.57 -16.10
C ASN A 205 -3.55 9.51 -17.28
N ARG A 206 -4.08 9.56 -18.50
CA ARG A 206 -3.29 9.52 -19.75
C ARG A 206 -2.33 10.70 -19.91
N ARG A 207 -2.46 11.77 -19.13
CA ARG A 207 -1.50 12.89 -19.11
C ARG A 207 -0.06 12.45 -18.83
N TRP A 208 0.10 11.32 -18.13
CA TRP A 208 1.41 10.82 -17.70
C TRP A 208 2.15 10.05 -18.78
N LEU A 209 1.50 9.64 -19.88
CA LEU A 209 2.10 8.82 -20.93
C LEU A 209 3.43 9.37 -21.49
N PRO A 210 3.60 10.70 -21.70
CA PRO A 210 4.90 11.23 -22.12
C PRO A 210 6.02 10.97 -21.09
N LEU A 211 5.77 11.24 -19.80
CA LEU A 211 6.75 11.00 -18.73
C LEU A 211 6.99 9.50 -18.51
N LEU A 212 5.96 8.67 -18.61
CA LEU A 212 6.11 7.22 -18.54
C LEU A 212 6.94 6.69 -19.70
N ASN A 213 6.78 7.21 -20.91
CA ASN A 213 7.63 6.84 -22.04
C ASN A 213 9.11 7.19 -21.80
N GLU A 214 9.41 8.30 -21.13
CA GLU A 214 10.77 8.60 -20.67
C GLU A 214 11.24 7.62 -19.59
N ALA A 215 10.40 7.35 -18.58
CA ALA A 215 10.72 6.47 -17.45
C ALA A 215 10.98 5.01 -17.87
N LEU A 216 10.29 4.52 -18.92
CA LEU A 216 10.54 3.21 -19.54
C LEU A 216 11.96 3.07 -20.10
N SER A 217 12.64 4.18 -20.39
CA SER A 217 14.04 4.20 -20.87
C SER A 217 15.04 4.56 -19.78
N SER A 218 14.61 4.60 -18.52
CA SER A 218 15.47 4.94 -17.38
C SER A 218 16.65 3.97 -17.25
N PRO A 219 17.86 4.45 -16.92
CA PRO A 219 18.97 3.55 -16.58
C PRO A 219 18.69 2.72 -15.31
N ASP A 220 17.78 3.20 -14.47
CA ASP A 220 17.39 2.60 -13.21
C ASP A 220 16.28 1.55 -13.41
N PRO A 221 16.53 0.25 -13.15
CA PRO A 221 15.54 -0.80 -13.32
C PRO A 221 14.31 -0.62 -12.43
N GLU A 222 14.45 -0.04 -11.22
CA GLU A 222 13.32 0.22 -10.31
C GLU A 222 12.34 1.22 -10.94
N VAL A 223 12.87 2.25 -11.61
CA VAL A 223 12.05 3.24 -12.35
C VAL A 223 11.40 2.62 -13.58
N ARG A 224 12.11 1.75 -14.32
CA ARG A 224 11.53 1.06 -15.49
C ARG A 224 10.41 0.11 -15.07
N PHE A 225 10.63 -0.68 -14.03
CA PHE A 225 9.65 -1.58 -13.43
C PHE A 225 8.36 -0.82 -13.08
N GLU A 226 8.50 0.28 -12.34
CA GLU A 226 7.34 1.07 -11.93
C GLU A 226 6.65 1.74 -13.13
N ALA A 227 7.41 2.18 -14.14
CA ALA A 227 6.85 2.78 -15.34
C ALA A 227 6.03 1.78 -16.16
N VAL A 228 6.51 0.53 -16.25
CA VAL A 228 5.78 -0.56 -16.89
C VAL A 228 4.48 -0.86 -16.14
N ARG A 229 4.52 -0.94 -14.81
CA ARG A 229 3.32 -1.13 -13.98
C ARG A 229 2.33 0.01 -14.18
N ALA A 230 2.78 1.26 -14.13
CA ALA A 230 1.96 2.44 -14.36
C ALA A 230 1.30 2.44 -15.75
N CYS A 231 2.01 2.00 -16.80
CA CYS A 231 1.41 1.83 -18.13
C CYS A 231 0.28 0.79 -18.12
N GLY A 232 0.46 -0.31 -17.36
CA GLY A 232 -0.56 -1.31 -17.11
C GLY A 232 -1.81 -0.73 -16.46
N GLU A 233 -1.65 0.01 -15.36
CA GLU A 233 -2.77 0.63 -14.62
C GLU A 233 -3.54 1.67 -15.45
N ILE A 234 -2.85 2.46 -16.28
CA ILE A 234 -3.49 3.43 -17.19
C ILE A 234 -4.22 2.70 -18.33
N GLY A 235 -3.74 1.55 -18.76
CA GLY A 235 -4.40 0.70 -19.76
C GLY A 235 -4.42 1.27 -21.18
N ASP A 236 -3.57 2.26 -21.50
CA ASP A 236 -3.56 2.87 -22.83
C ASP A 236 -2.86 1.97 -23.86
N ARG A 237 -3.63 1.55 -24.87
CA ARG A 237 -3.16 0.72 -25.98
C ARG A 237 -2.03 1.36 -26.79
N THR A 238 -1.84 2.68 -26.77
CA THR A 238 -0.69 3.32 -27.43
C THR A 238 0.64 2.90 -26.81
N MET A 239 0.64 2.42 -25.56
CA MET A 239 1.86 1.98 -24.87
C MET A 239 2.26 0.54 -25.19
N VAL A 240 1.41 -0.26 -25.84
CA VAL A 240 1.71 -1.68 -26.13
C VAL A 240 3.06 -1.84 -26.81
N ALA A 241 3.34 -1.08 -27.86
CA ALA A 241 4.60 -1.19 -28.59
C ALA A 241 5.83 -0.85 -27.72
N ARG A 242 5.68 0.09 -26.77
CA ARG A 242 6.74 0.45 -25.83
C ARG A 242 6.95 -0.67 -24.81
N VAL A 243 5.89 -1.13 -24.17
CA VAL A 243 5.93 -2.21 -23.16
C VAL A 243 6.46 -3.52 -23.75
N VAL A 244 6.12 -3.84 -25.01
CA VAL A 244 6.69 -5.00 -25.72
C VAL A 244 8.22 -4.94 -25.80
N GLY A 245 8.80 -3.74 -25.94
CA GLY A 245 10.25 -3.57 -25.93
C GLY A 245 10.93 -3.96 -24.61
N LEU A 246 10.18 -3.99 -23.50
CA LEU A 246 10.68 -4.34 -22.16
C LEU A 246 10.57 -5.84 -21.87
N LEU A 247 10.00 -6.65 -22.77
CA LEU A 247 9.98 -8.11 -22.62
C LEU A 247 11.38 -8.74 -22.72
N GLU A 248 12.34 -7.99 -23.27
CA GLU A 248 13.75 -8.38 -23.37
C GLU A 248 14.64 -7.51 -22.46
N ASP A 249 14.05 -6.83 -21.46
CA ASP A 249 14.81 -6.02 -20.51
C ASP A 249 15.86 -6.90 -19.79
N PRO A 250 17.08 -6.39 -19.49
CA PRO A 250 18.07 -7.14 -18.73
C PRO A 250 17.57 -7.58 -17.35
N ASP A 251 16.68 -6.81 -16.73
CA ASP A 251 16.12 -7.10 -15.41
C ASP A 251 14.89 -8.02 -15.51
N LEU A 252 14.90 -9.12 -14.75
CA LEU A 252 13.82 -10.11 -14.77
C LEU A 252 12.49 -9.55 -14.24
N GLU A 253 12.52 -8.71 -13.20
CA GLU A 253 11.30 -8.13 -12.63
C GLU A 253 10.65 -7.18 -13.64
N VAL A 254 11.45 -6.42 -14.40
CA VAL A 254 10.95 -5.57 -15.49
C VAL A 254 10.30 -6.40 -16.59
N ARG A 255 10.91 -7.53 -16.99
CA ARG A 255 10.32 -8.45 -17.99
C ARG A 255 8.98 -9.01 -17.53
N LEU A 256 8.90 -9.51 -16.30
CA LEU A 256 7.66 -10.05 -15.74
C LEU A 256 6.59 -8.96 -15.58
N ALA A 257 6.97 -7.76 -15.14
CA ALA A 257 6.06 -6.62 -15.10
C ALA A 257 5.53 -6.26 -16.48
N ALA A 258 6.33 -6.37 -17.54
CA ALA A 258 5.92 -6.05 -18.91
C ALA A 258 4.86 -7.04 -19.41
N ILE A 259 4.99 -8.32 -19.08
CA ILE A 259 3.99 -9.34 -19.37
C ILE A 259 2.67 -9.01 -18.65
N GLY A 260 2.72 -8.76 -17.34
CA GLY A 260 1.53 -8.39 -16.58
C GLY A 260 0.86 -7.11 -17.07
N ALA A 261 1.64 -6.07 -17.39
CA ALA A 261 1.14 -4.81 -17.94
C ALA A 261 0.45 -4.97 -19.30
N LEU A 262 0.94 -5.86 -20.17
CA LEU A 262 0.26 -6.19 -21.43
C LEU A 262 -1.10 -6.86 -21.20
N GLY A 263 -1.23 -7.69 -20.16
CA GLY A 263 -2.52 -8.25 -19.74
C GLY A 263 -3.53 -7.16 -19.38
N LYS A 264 -3.10 -6.18 -18.57
CA LYS A 264 -3.93 -5.04 -18.13
C LYS A 264 -4.27 -4.05 -19.25
N ILE A 265 -3.30 -3.71 -20.11
CA ILE A 265 -3.54 -2.83 -21.28
C ILE A 265 -4.50 -3.49 -22.28
N GLY A 266 -4.34 -4.80 -22.48
CA GLY A 266 -5.22 -5.60 -23.31
C GLY A 266 -5.23 -5.24 -24.80
N GLY A 267 -6.26 -5.74 -25.49
CA GLY A 267 -6.43 -5.59 -26.94
C GLY A 267 -5.65 -6.61 -27.77
N GLY A 268 -6.02 -6.72 -29.05
CA GLY A 268 -5.53 -7.80 -29.93
C GLY A 268 -4.02 -7.78 -30.22
N ALA A 269 -3.35 -6.64 -30.05
CA ALA A 269 -1.89 -6.57 -30.15
C ALA A 269 -1.22 -7.22 -28.94
N ALA A 270 -1.61 -6.83 -27.71
CA ALA A 270 -1.10 -7.42 -26.48
C ALA A 270 -1.41 -8.92 -26.40
N LYS A 271 -2.65 -9.33 -26.71
CA LYS A 271 -3.08 -10.74 -26.73
C LYS A 271 -2.20 -11.61 -27.62
N ARG A 272 -1.89 -11.16 -28.84
CA ARG A 272 -1.01 -11.89 -29.77
C ARG A 272 0.42 -12.00 -29.28
N VAL A 273 0.93 -11.00 -28.56
CA VAL A 273 2.25 -11.06 -27.94
C VAL A 273 2.23 -12.08 -26.82
N LEU A 274 1.30 -11.97 -25.87
CA LEU A 274 1.20 -12.89 -24.72
C LEU A 274 1.04 -14.36 -25.16
N GLN A 275 0.25 -14.63 -26.20
CA GLN A 275 0.10 -15.99 -26.76
C GLN A 275 1.42 -16.61 -27.23
N ARG A 276 2.40 -15.80 -27.70
CA ARG A 276 3.72 -16.30 -28.09
C ARG A 276 4.58 -16.64 -26.87
N TYR A 277 4.37 -15.97 -25.75
CA TYR A 277 5.13 -16.19 -24.52
C TYR A 277 4.66 -17.42 -23.73
N LEU A 278 3.49 -18.01 -24.07
CA LEU A 278 3.05 -19.31 -23.54
C LEU A 278 4.01 -20.48 -23.83
N THR A 279 4.83 -20.37 -24.89
CA THR A 279 5.82 -21.40 -25.24
C THR A 279 7.25 -20.95 -24.95
N HIS A 280 7.43 -19.92 -24.11
CA HIS A 280 8.75 -19.42 -23.74
C HIS A 280 9.55 -20.48 -22.95
N PRO A 281 10.88 -20.59 -23.10
CA PRO A 281 11.67 -21.60 -22.39
C PRO A 281 11.69 -21.43 -20.86
N ASP A 282 11.66 -20.19 -20.39
CA ASP A 282 11.58 -19.85 -18.95
C ASP A 282 10.16 -20.09 -18.41
N GLU A 283 10.03 -20.83 -17.32
CA GLU A 283 8.78 -21.19 -16.67
C GLU A 283 8.06 -19.98 -16.05
N ALA A 284 8.78 -19.11 -15.34
CA ALA A 284 8.19 -17.93 -14.72
C ALA A 284 7.56 -17.00 -15.77
N VAL A 285 8.18 -16.95 -16.96
CA VAL A 285 7.67 -16.18 -18.11
C VAL A 285 6.41 -16.80 -18.70
N ARG A 286 6.33 -18.14 -18.78
CA ARG A 286 5.11 -18.83 -19.25
C ARG A 286 3.95 -18.61 -18.29
N ASP A 287 4.19 -18.77 -16.99
CA ASP A 287 3.18 -18.61 -15.95
C ASP A 287 2.64 -17.18 -15.93
N ALA A 288 3.53 -16.18 -15.96
CA ALA A 288 3.14 -14.78 -16.07
C ALA A 288 2.31 -14.49 -17.34
N ALA A 289 2.63 -15.13 -18.47
CA ALA A 289 1.88 -14.95 -19.72
C ALA A 289 0.49 -15.58 -19.66
N ASP A 290 0.34 -16.74 -19.01
CA ASP A 290 -0.97 -17.37 -18.81
C ASP A 290 -1.85 -16.53 -17.87
N GLU A 291 -1.29 -16.06 -16.76
CA GLU A 291 -1.96 -15.12 -15.84
C GLU A 291 -2.39 -13.83 -16.55
N ALA A 292 -1.50 -13.20 -17.32
CA ALA A 292 -1.82 -11.99 -18.08
C ALA A 292 -2.91 -12.23 -19.14
N LEU A 293 -2.98 -13.41 -19.75
CA LEU A 293 -4.06 -13.78 -20.66
C LEU A 293 -5.38 -14.08 -19.92
N ALA A 294 -5.32 -14.60 -18.69
CA ALA A 294 -6.50 -14.77 -17.85
C ALA A 294 -7.06 -13.40 -17.42
N GLU A 295 -6.21 -12.49 -16.97
CA GLU A 295 -6.54 -11.10 -16.64
C GLU A 295 -7.20 -10.38 -17.84
N LEU A 296 -6.58 -10.46 -19.02
CA LEU A 296 -7.11 -9.87 -20.25
C LEU A 296 -8.50 -10.44 -20.60
N ARG A 297 -8.69 -11.75 -20.47
CA ARG A 297 -9.99 -12.41 -20.70
C ARG A 297 -11.05 -11.92 -19.71
N PHE A 298 -10.70 -11.78 -18.44
CA PHE A 298 -11.60 -11.24 -17.43
C PHE A 298 -12.06 -9.82 -17.78
N PHE A 299 -11.18 -8.94 -18.24
CA PHE A 299 -11.59 -7.60 -18.66
C PHE A 299 -12.33 -7.54 -20.00
N GLU A 300 -12.06 -8.47 -20.93
CA GLU A 300 -12.82 -8.60 -22.20
C GLU A 300 -14.26 -9.11 -21.95
N ASP A 301 -14.46 -9.99 -20.98
CA ASP A 301 -15.76 -10.55 -20.62
C ASP A 301 -15.86 -10.83 -19.10
N PRO A 302 -16.12 -9.80 -18.27
CA PRO A 302 -16.13 -9.93 -16.81
C PRO A 302 -17.21 -10.88 -16.28
N LEU A 303 -18.21 -11.18 -17.10
CA LEU A 303 -19.38 -11.99 -16.73
C LEU A 303 -19.42 -13.34 -17.45
N GLY A 304 -18.39 -13.70 -18.23
CA GLY A 304 -18.29 -14.97 -18.96
C GLY A 304 -19.43 -15.19 -19.96
N ARG A 305 -20.06 -14.14 -20.47
CA ARG A 305 -21.24 -14.21 -21.35
C ARG A 305 -20.93 -14.61 -22.79
N SER A 306 -19.66 -14.62 -23.19
CA SER A 306 -19.20 -14.98 -24.53
C SER A 306 -19.12 -16.49 -24.78
N LEU A 307 -19.43 -17.32 -23.77
CA LEU A 307 -19.47 -18.78 -23.85
C LEU A 307 -20.91 -19.37 -23.91
N VAL A 308 -21.94 -18.54 -24.16
CA VAL A 308 -23.35 -18.98 -24.30
C VAL A 308 -23.88 -18.70 -25.71
#